data_AF-A0A6J8CPX3-F1
#
_entry.id   AF-A0A6J8CPX3-F1
#
_cell.length_a   1.000
_cell.length_b   1.000
_cell.length_c   1.000
_cell.angle_alpha   90.00
_cell.angle_beta   90.00
_cell.angle_gamma   90.00
#
_symmetry.space_group_name_H-M   'P 1'
#
loop_
_entity.id
_entity.type
_entity.pdbx_description
1 polymer ?
#
loop_
_entity_poly.entity_id
_entity_poly.type
_entity_poly.pdbx_seq_one_letter_code
_entity_poly.pdbx_strand_id
1 'polypeptide(L)'
;MLSGFLLCCFISSVLGHGRLLDPPSRASMWRVGFSTPKNYNDNQLNCGGFMNQYLFQNGKCGVCGDPYQGPKENEAGGRFATGTIGRSYKTGQVVDVAVQITADHRGWFELKLCPNNNPTKAITQSCLDRYLLNVVGSGTRFINTPGVGTKRFQVKLPDGLQCSQCVLQWRWHAGNNYGVDPSGRGCIGCGSQEEFYGCADITISGNGQTHSPVVIQPTKIVTQQPSITFRPIQTFKPFVTNAPVQTARPVQTARPVQTAKPVQTARPIQTVRPVITARPGTITCKAINYWAGVVALDQWCTVECQKGNCPPSACSCQVVGR
;
A
#
# COMPACT_ATOMS: atom_id res chain seq x y z
N MET A 1 4.11 -11.92 -50.54
CA MET A 1 3.19 -11.89 -49.38
C MET A 1 4.04 -12.02 -48.12
N LEU A 2 4.36 -10.90 -47.44
CA LEU A 2 5.07 -10.94 -46.16
C LEU A 2 4.03 -10.99 -45.04
N SER A 3 3.94 -12.14 -44.35
CA SER A 3 3.18 -12.28 -43.10
C SER A 3 3.85 -11.46 -42.00
N GLY A 4 3.20 -10.39 -41.56
CA GLY A 4 3.57 -9.67 -40.35
C GLY A 4 3.16 -10.46 -39.12
N PHE A 5 4.12 -11.02 -38.40
CA PHE A 5 3.90 -11.50 -37.04
C PHE A 5 3.77 -10.27 -36.11
N LEU A 6 2.55 -9.98 -35.68
CA LEU A 6 2.31 -9.08 -34.55
C LEU A 6 2.80 -9.80 -33.29
N LEU A 7 4.02 -9.48 -32.84
CA LEU A 7 4.49 -9.90 -31.53
C LEU A 7 3.69 -9.12 -30.47
N CYS A 8 2.63 -9.73 -29.98
CA CYS A 8 1.87 -9.23 -28.85
C CYS A 8 2.77 -9.34 -27.61
N CYS A 9 3.52 -8.29 -27.30
CA CYS A 9 4.22 -8.17 -26.03
C CYS A 9 3.17 -8.07 -24.92
N PHE A 10 2.78 -9.21 -24.37
CA PHE A 10 2.16 -9.28 -23.05
C PHE A 10 3.18 -8.74 -22.05
N ILE A 11 3.10 -7.45 -21.73
CA ILE A 11 3.77 -6.89 -20.56
C ILE A 11 3.01 -7.48 -19.37
N SER A 12 3.43 -8.66 -18.92
CA SER A 12 3.01 -9.20 -17.64
C SER A 12 3.58 -8.27 -16.56
N SER A 13 2.82 -7.24 -16.20
CA SER A 13 3.04 -6.52 -14.96
C SER A 13 2.71 -7.49 -13.83
N VAL A 14 3.65 -8.36 -13.50
CA VAL A 14 3.62 -9.05 -12.23
C VAL A 14 3.72 -7.91 -11.21
N LEU A 15 2.71 -7.77 -10.36
CA LEU A 15 2.72 -6.82 -9.25
C LEU A 15 3.51 -7.49 -8.13
N GLY A 16 4.48 -6.79 -7.56
CA GLY A 16 5.26 -7.35 -6.45
C GLY A 16 4.37 -7.40 -5.24
N HIS A 17 4.61 -8.33 -4.33
CA HIS A 17 3.81 -8.40 -3.13
C HIS A 17 4.62 -8.95 -1.97
N GLY A 18 4.75 -8.16 -0.92
CA GLY A 18 5.46 -8.56 0.30
C GLY A 18 4.98 -7.78 1.52
N ARG A 19 5.15 -8.38 2.70
CA ARG A 19 4.74 -7.79 3.98
C ARG A 19 5.75 -8.09 5.08
N LEU A 20 5.90 -7.15 6.01
CA LEU A 20 6.70 -7.33 7.22
C LEU A 20 5.86 -8.01 8.32
N LEU A 21 6.27 -9.23 8.71
CA LEU A 21 5.59 -10.05 9.72
C LEU A 21 6.26 -10.00 11.09
N ASP A 22 7.57 -9.75 11.17
CA ASP A 22 8.28 -9.61 12.44
C ASP A 22 9.39 -8.55 12.34
N PRO A 23 9.42 -7.50 13.20
CA PRO A 23 8.28 -7.07 14.02
C PRO A 23 7.07 -6.78 13.12
N PRO A 24 5.84 -7.18 13.49
CA PRO A 24 4.71 -7.08 12.57
C PRO A 24 4.41 -5.63 12.21
N SER A 25 4.30 -5.34 10.90
CA SER A 25 3.86 -4.02 10.47
C SER A 25 2.42 -3.75 10.89
N ARG A 26 2.05 -2.47 11.03
CA ARG A 26 0.69 -1.99 11.31
C ARG A 26 -0.39 -2.71 10.49
N ALA A 27 -0.16 -2.86 9.18
CA ALA A 27 -1.08 -3.57 8.28
C ALA A 27 -1.16 -5.09 8.52
N SER A 28 -0.11 -5.69 9.08
CA SER A 28 0.03 -7.15 9.22
C SER A 28 -0.18 -7.67 10.65
N MET A 29 -0.28 -6.80 11.65
CA MET A 29 -0.39 -7.20 13.07
C MET A 29 -1.54 -8.19 13.31
N TRP A 30 -2.67 -8.02 12.62
CA TRP A 30 -3.83 -8.91 12.75
C TRP A 30 -3.54 -10.36 12.32
N ARG A 31 -2.55 -10.58 11.44
CA ARG A 31 -2.17 -11.93 11.01
C ARG A 31 -1.40 -12.71 12.06
N VAL A 32 -0.78 -11.99 13.00
CA VAL A 32 0.03 -12.59 14.07
C VAL A 32 -0.63 -12.46 15.45
N GLY A 33 -1.96 -12.36 15.46
CA GLY A 33 -2.79 -12.51 16.66
C GLY A 33 -3.16 -11.22 17.39
N PHE A 34 -2.76 -10.04 16.89
CA PHE A 34 -3.18 -8.78 17.49
C PHE A 34 -4.61 -8.42 17.11
N SER A 35 -5.35 -7.81 18.04
CA SER A 35 -6.69 -7.28 17.80
C SER A 35 -6.66 -5.91 17.11
N THR A 36 -5.99 -5.82 15.96
CA THR A 36 -5.93 -4.60 15.14
C THR A 36 -6.89 -4.69 13.93
N PRO A 37 -7.27 -3.56 13.31
CA PRO A 37 -8.03 -3.58 12.06
C PRO A 37 -7.34 -4.44 11.00
N LYS A 38 -8.12 -5.25 10.28
CA LYS A 38 -7.60 -6.15 9.26
C LYS A 38 -7.37 -5.40 7.94
N ASN A 39 -6.15 -5.47 7.43
CA ASN A 39 -5.84 -5.14 6.05
C ASN A 39 -5.59 -6.44 5.28
N TYR A 40 -6.51 -6.83 4.40
CA TYR A 40 -6.35 -8.05 3.59
C TYR A 40 -5.32 -7.89 2.47
N ASN A 41 -5.01 -6.64 2.09
CA ASN A 41 -4.01 -6.24 1.09
C ASN A 41 -2.72 -5.73 1.76
N ASP A 42 -2.39 -6.25 2.94
CA ASP A 42 -1.21 -5.86 3.72
C ASP A 42 0.13 -6.17 3.04
N ASN A 43 0.12 -6.92 1.93
CA ASN A 43 1.25 -7.12 1.04
C ASN A 43 1.34 -6.13 -0.14
N GLN A 44 0.46 -5.13 -0.21
CA GLN A 44 0.38 -4.15 -1.31
C GLN A 44 0.64 -2.72 -0.84
N LEU A 45 1.45 -2.53 0.21
CA LEU A 45 1.90 -1.20 0.62
C LEU A 45 3.02 -0.72 -0.31
N ASN A 46 2.67 -0.53 -1.58
CA ASN A 46 3.59 -0.29 -2.70
C ASN A 46 3.49 1.12 -3.28
N CYS A 47 3.22 2.13 -2.43
CA CYS A 47 3.08 3.53 -2.83
C CYS A 47 1.91 3.79 -3.81
N GLY A 48 0.94 2.87 -3.86
CA GLY A 48 -0.15 2.88 -4.86
C GLY A 48 0.25 2.31 -6.23
N GLY A 49 1.37 1.59 -6.30
CA GLY A 49 1.91 0.97 -7.49
C GLY A 49 2.98 1.80 -8.20
N PHE A 50 3.85 1.13 -8.95
CA PHE A 50 4.98 1.74 -9.67
C PHE A 50 4.57 2.97 -10.50
N MET A 51 3.51 2.83 -11.32
CA MET A 51 3.07 3.92 -12.19
C MET A 51 2.58 5.12 -11.39
N ASN A 52 1.86 4.89 -10.29
CA ASN A 52 1.43 5.95 -9.40
C ASN A 52 2.63 6.71 -8.83
N GLN A 53 3.54 5.97 -8.21
CA GLN A 53 4.72 6.53 -7.58
C GLN A 53 5.55 7.37 -8.56
N TYR A 54 5.93 6.81 -9.70
CA TYR A 54 6.92 7.46 -10.56
C TYR A 54 6.33 8.37 -11.63
N LEU A 55 5.22 8.00 -12.28
CA LEU A 55 4.66 8.86 -13.33
C LEU A 55 3.82 9.98 -12.75
N PHE A 56 3.00 9.70 -11.74
CA PHE A 56 2.07 10.70 -11.22
C PHE A 56 2.63 11.44 -10.02
N GLN A 57 3.45 10.80 -9.18
CA GLN A 57 3.86 11.33 -7.88
C GLN A 57 5.36 11.67 -7.79
N ASN A 58 6.07 11.70 -8.91
CA ASN A 58 7.49 12.08 -8.99
C ASN A 58 8.40 11.27 -8.04
N GLY A 59 8.18 9.96 -7.99
CA GLY A 59 8.90 9.03 -7.12
C GLY A 59 8.48 9.05 -5.65
N LYS A 60 7.56 9.95 -5.26
CA LYS A 60 7.16 10.12 -3.86
C LYS A 60 6.24 8.98 -3.38
N CYS A 61 6.39 8.65 -2.11
CA CYS A 61 5.62 7.62 -1.41
C CYS A 61 5.24 8.11 -0.01
N GLY A 62 4.17 7.58 0.59
CA GLY A 62 3.95 7.68 2.03
C GLY A 62 5.06 6.97 2.80
N VAL A 63 5.36 7.47 4.01
CA VAL A 63 6.42 6.92 4.87
C VAL A 63 6.16 5.45 5.19
N CYS A 64 4.91 5.02 5.26
CA CYS A 64 4.56 3.63 5.55
C CYS A 64 4.01 2.85 4.34
N GLY A 65 4.28 3.32 3.11
CA GLY A 65 3.92 2.64 1.86
C GLY A 65 2.55 2.99 1.29
N ASP A 66 1.83 3.91 1.92
CA ASP A 66 0.58 4.45 1.39
C ASP A 66 0.82 5.32 0.12
N PRO A 67 -0.15 5.45 -0.79
CA PRO A 67 -0.06 6.37 -1.93
C PRO A 67 0.21 7.81 -1.47
N TYR A 68 1.11 8.52 -2.15
CA TYR A 68 1.56 9.86 -1.72
C TYR A 68 0.43 10.90 -1.65
N GLN A 69 -0.51 10.89 -2.58
CA GLN A 69 -1.70 11.75 -2.61
C GLN A 69 -2.88 11.25 -1.77
N GLY A 70 -2.85 10.00 -1.32
CA GLY A 70 -3.99 9.34 -0.68
C GLY A 70 -4.03 9.50 0.85
N PRO A 71 -5.10 8.99 1.49
CA PRO A 71 -5.13 8.81 2.95
C PRO A 71 -3.93 7.97 3.42
N LYS A 72 -3.31 8.38 4.52
CA LYS A 72 -2.15 7.71 5.11
C LYS A 72 -2.59 6.71 6.18
N GLU A 73 -3.27 5.66 5.73
CA GLU A 73 -3.90 4.67 6.62
C GLU A 73 -2.90 3.95 7.53
N ASN A 74 -1.63 3.85 7.13
CA ASN A 74 -0.55 3.19 7.87
C ASN A 74 0.35 4.17 8.62
N GLU A 75 0.10 5.47 8.57
CA GLU A 75 0.80 6.51 9.34
C GLU A 75 -0.05 7.00 10.51
N ALA A 76 0.54 7.75 11.45
CA ALA A 76 -0.14 8.18 12.67
C ALA A 76 -1.46 8.91 12.36
N GLY A 77 -2.55 8.51 13.05
CA GLY A 77 -3.92 8.98 12.78
C GLY A 77 -4.66 8.17 11.72
N GLY A 78 -3.96 7.34 10.95
CA GLY A 78 -4.54 6.38 10.00
C GLY A 78 -5.14 5.15 10.69
N ARG A 79 -6.03 4.46 9.97
CA ARG A 79 -6.79 3.31 10.47
C ARG A 79 -5.93 2.19 11.06
N PHE A 80 -4.75 1.92 10.49
CA PHE A 80 -3.89 0.82 10.93
C PHE A 80 -2.82 1.26 11.95
N ALA A 81 -2.59 2.57 12.10
CA ALA A 81 -1.66 3.13 13.08
C ALA A 81 -2.31 3.26 14.47
N THR A 82 -2.64 2.11 15.07
CA THR A 82 -3.35 2.03 16.36
C THR A 82 -2.49 2.40 17.57
N GLY A 83 -1.17 2.55 17.40
CA GLY A 83 -0.22 2.73 18.50
C GLY A 83 0.12 1.44 19.27
N THR A 84 -0.37 0.28 18.82
CA THR A 84 -0.08 -1.02 19.43
C THR A 84 1.39 -1.38 19.25
N ILE A 85 2.10 -1.63 20.36
CA ILE A 85 3.50 -2.09 20.32
C ILE A 85 3.54 -3.56 19.92
N GLY A 86 4.13 -3.86 18.76
CA GLY A 86 4.23 -5.22 18.22
C GLY A 86 5.37 -6.03 18.85
N ARG A 87 6.46 -5.38 19.26
CA ARG A 87 7.63 -6.02 19.88
C ARG A 87 8.34 -5.08 20.86
N SER A 88 9.05 -5.68 21.81
CA SER A 88 9.89 -5.00 22.79
C SER A 88 11.32 -5.54 22.71
N TYR A 89 12.30 -4.65 22.68
CA TYR A 89 13.71 -5.00 22.55
C TYR A 89 14.57 -4.24 23.54
N LYS A 90 15.81 -4.70 23.68
CA LYS A 90 16.87 -3.99 24.39
C LYS A 90 17.65 -3.11 23.42
N THR A 91 18.20 -2.01 23.93
CA THR A 91 19.15 -1.20 23.19
C THR A 91 20.34 -2.05 22.70
N GLY A 92 20.85 -1.78 21.49
CA GLY A 92 21.94 -2.57 20.88
C GLY A 92 21.62 -4.01 20.48
N GLN A 93 20.40 -4.50 20.74
CA GLN A 93 20.02 -5.89 20.50
C GLN A 93 20.07 -6.25 19.01
N VAL A 94 20.59 -7.43 18.70
CA VAL A 94 20.39 -8.08 17.39
C VAL A 94 19.03 -8.75 17.39
N VAL A 95 18.17 -8.35 16.44
CA VAL A 95 16.78 -8.79 16.38
C VAL A 95 16.49 -9.52 15.07
N ASP A 96 15.66 -10.55 15.15
CA ASP A 96 15.16 -11.26 13.98
C ASP A 96 14.11 -10.42 13.24
N VAL A 97 14.17 -10.49 11.92
CA VAL A 97 13.22 -9.86 11.00
C VAL A 97 12.64 -10.94 10.10
N ALA A 98 11.32 -10.91 9.91
CA ALA A 98 10.62 -11.82 9.02
C ALA A 98 9.78 -11.04 8.01
N VAL A 99 10.13 -11.19 6.72
CA VAL A 99 9.40 -10.61 5.59
C VAL A 99 8.80 -11.74 4.77
N GLN A 100 7.49 -11.74 4.57
CA GLN A 100 6.84 -12.70 3.67
C GLN A 100 6.71 -12.11 2.28
N ILE A 101 7.30 -12.79 1.31
CA ILE A 101 7.17 -12.51 -0.12
C ILE A 101 6.10 -13.42 -0.70
N THR A 102 5.10 -12.82 -1.32
CA THR A 102 3.98 -13.50 -1.98
C THR A 102 4.04 -13.43 -3.51
N ALA A 103 4.76 -12.45 -4.05
CA ALA A 103 5.16 -12.40 -5.45
C ALA A 103 6.57 -11.81 -5.51
N ASP A 104 7.55 -12.58 -6.01
CA ASP A 104 8.96 -12.24 -5.93
C ASP A 104 9.43 -11.34 -7.07
N HIS A 105 9.93 -10.17 -6.70
CA HIS A 105 10.45 -9.13 -7.60
C HIS A 105 11.95 -8.87 -7.41
N ARG A 106 12.70 -9.83 -6.84
CA ARG A 106 14.15 -9.71 -6.61
C ARG A 106 14.47 -8.50 -5.72
N GLY A 107 15.58 -7.81 -5.96
CA GLY A 107 15.92 -6.58 -5.26
C GLY A 107 16.48 -6.80 -3.85
N TRP A 108 16.25 -5.83 -2.97
CA TRP A 108 16.85 -5.84 -1.63
C TRP A 108 15.95 -5.17 -0.59
N PHE A 109 16.10 -5.59 0.67
CA PHE A 109 15.44 -5.01 1.82
C PHE A 109 16.38 -4.08 2.57
N GLU A 110 15.82 -3.02 3.14
CA GLU A 110 16.50 -2.05 4.00
C GLU A 110 15.59 -1.73 5.17
N LEU A 111 16.18 -1.56 6.36
CA LEU A 111 15.44 -1.21 7.56
C LEU A 111 15.96 0.09 8.14
N LYS A 112 15.03 0.94 8.53
CA LYS A 112 15.30 2.20 9.22
C LYS A 112 14.48 2.28 10.50
N LEU A 113 14.92 3.14 11.41
CA LEU A 113 14.28 3.34 12.70
C LEU A 113 14.04 4.83 12.97
N CYS A 114 12.92 5.18 13.60
CA CYS A 114 12.68 6.53 14.09
C CYS A 114 12.21 6.48 15.55
N PRO A 115 12.97 7.04 16.52
CA PRO A 115 12.48 7.23 17.87
C PRO A 115 11.40 8.34 17.87
N ASN A 116 10.18 8.01 18.30
CA ASN A 116 9.03 8.91 18.16
C ASN A 116 8.34 9.20 19.50
N ASN A 117 8.20 8.19 20.37
CA ASN A 117 7.64 8.26 21.73
C ASN A 117 6.20 8.79 21.83
N ASN A 118 5.51 8.95 20.71
CA ASN A 118 4.12 9.40 20.66
C ASN A 118 3.40 8.76 19.44
N PRO A 119 2.55 7.75 19.66
CA PRO A 119 1.91 7.02 18.56
C PRO A 119 0.97 7.88 17.69
N THR A 120 0.51 9.04 18.17
CA THR A 120 -0.34 9.95 17.39
C THR A 120 0.46 10.97 16.57
N LYS A 121 1.78 11.02 16.75
CA LYS A 121 2.67 11.89 15.97
C LYS A 121 3.21 11.13 14.76
N ALA A 122 3.02 11.70 13.57
CA ALA A 122 3.60 11.17 12.35
C ALA A 122 5.13 11.30 12.37
N ILE A 123 5.82 10.24 11.94
CA ILE A 123 7.26 10.24 11.73
C ILE A 123 7.61 10.81 10.35
N THR A 124 8.86 11.24 10.17
CA THR A 124 9.36 11.73 8.88
C THR A 124 10.42 10.80 8.30
N GLN A 125 10.58 10.83 6.98
CA GLN A 125 11.68 10.10 6.33
C GLN A 125 13.05 10.60 6.84
N SER A 126 13.20 11.90 7.10
CA SER A 126 14.43 12.46 7.68
C SER A 126 14.74 11.93 9.09
N CYS A 127 13.74 11.54 9.87
CA CYS A 127 13.97 10.87 11.14
C CYS A 127 14.54 9.46 10.92
N LEU A 128 13.92 8.70 10.01
CA LEU A 128 14.31 7.34 9.64
C LEU A 128 15.73 7.30 9.05
N ASP A 129 16.06 8.25 8.19
CA ASP A 129 17.36 8.31 7.50
C ASP A 129 18.54 8.51 8.45
N ARG A 130 18.30 9.00 9.68
CA ARG A 130 19.33 9.09 10.73
C ARG A 130 19.69 7.75 11.36
N TYR A 131 18.83 6.74 11.23
CA TYR A 131 19.00 5.42 11.86
C TYR A 131 18.76 4.29 10.87
N LEU A 132 19.59 4.25 9.83
CA LEU A 132 19.72 3.09 8.94
C LEU A 132 20.32 1.91 9.72
N LEU A 133 19.61 0.79 9.76
CA LEU A 133 20.01 -0.37 10.55
C LEU A 133 21.01 -1.25 9.79
N ASN A 134 21.94 -1.85 10.53
CA ASN A 134 22.88 -2.82 10.00
C ASN A 134 22.22 -4.21 9.92
N VAL A 135 22.20 -4.80 8.73
CA VAL A 135 21.89 -6.22 8.49
C VAL A 135 23.12 -7.03 8.83
N VAL A 136 22.97 -7.96 9.78
CA VAL A 136 24.06 -8.82 10.25
C VAL A 136 24.63 -9.61 9.06
N GLY A 137 25.94 -9.45 8.82
CA GLY A 137 26.65 -10.12 7.74
C GLY A 137 26.43 -9.55 6.33
N SER A 138 25.63 -8.50 6.14
CA SER A 138 25.32 -7.93 4.81
C SER A 138 25.38 -6.40 4.72
N GLY A 139 25.87 -5.71 5.76
CA GLY A 139 25.98 -4.25 5.75
C GLY A 139 24.62 -3.60 6.00
N THR A 140 24.08 -2.83 5.05
CA THR A 140 22.80 -2.11 5.23
C THR A 140 21.65 -2.68 4.41
N ARG A 141 21.92 -3.68 3.56
CA ARG A 141 20.93 -4.26 2.65
C ARG A 141 20.93 -5.77 2.73
N PHE A 142 19.75 -6.34 2.89
CA PHE A 142 19.54 -7.77 2.73
C PHE A 142 19.16 -8.05 1.28
N ILE A 143 19.92 -8.88 0.56
CA ILE A 143 19.60 -9.25 -0.82
C ILE A 143 18.47 -10.27 -0.81
N ASN A 144 17.36 -9.95 -1.48
CA ASN A 144 16.23 -10.87 -1.59
C ASN A 144 16.59 -12.01 -2.54
N THR A 145 16.75 -13.21 -1.98
CA THR A 145 16.97 -14.43 -2.77
C THR A 145 15.70 -14.77 -3.55
N PRO A 146 15.81 -15.31 -4.79
CA PRO A 146 14.64 -15.64 -5.58
C PRO A 146 13.65 -16.58 -4.87
N GLY A 147 12.37 -16.45 -5.24
CA GLY A 147 11.27 -17.29 -4.79
C GLY A 147 10.41 -16.68 -3.67
N VAL A 148 9.17 -17.15 -3.60
CA VAL A 148 8.19 -16.77 -2.58
C VAL A 148 8.48 -17.43 -1.22
N GLY A 149 7.84 -16.94 -0.17
CA GLY A 149 7.96 -17.46 1.19
C GLY A 149 8.50 -16.43 2.17
N THR A 150 8.76 -16.87 3.41
CA THR A 150 9.27 -16.00 4.46
C THR A 150 10.79 -15.92 4.40
N LYS A 151 11.31 -14.72 4.11
CA LYS A 151 12.71 -14.37 4.21
C LYS A 151 12.99 -13.95 5.66
N ARG A 152 14.00 -14.57 6.28
CA ARG A 152 14.43 -14.30 7.65
C ARG A 152 15.86 -13.82 7.66
N PHE A 153 16.12 -12.78 8.43
CA PHE A 153 17.45 -12.18 8.60
C PHE A 153 17.50 -11.40 9.90
N GLN A 154 18.68 -10.93 10.28
CA GLN A 154 18.89 -10.22 11.54
C GLN A 154 19.39 -8.80 11.29
N VAL A 155 18.94 -7.87 12.13
CA VAL A 155 19.45 -6.49 12.15
C VAL A 155 19.91 -6.10 13.54
N LYS A 156 20.93 -5.25 13.64
CA LYS A 156 21.38 -4.68 14.91
C LYS A 156 20.65 -3.36 15.17
N LEU A 157 19.98 -3.24 16.32
CA LEU A 157 19.40 -1.98 16.80
C LEU A 157 20.52 -1.03 17.27
N PRO A 158 20.33 0.31 17.19
CA PRO A 158 21.37 1.25 17.60
C PRO A 158 21.70 1.16 19.09
N ASP A 159 22.99 1.20 19.42
CA ASP A 159 23.46 1.23 20.80
C ASP A 159 23.05 2.55 21.49
N GLY A 160 22.64 2.48 22.75
CA GLY A 160 22.21 3.64 23.54
C GLY A 160 20.84 4.23 23.18
N LEU A 161 20.26 3.84 22.04
CA LEU A 161 18.93 4.32 21.63
C LEU A 161 17.83 3.65 22.46
N GLN A 162 16.88 4.46 22.93
CA GLN A 162 15.71 4.04 23.70
C GLN A 162 14.46 4.80 23.23
N CYS A 163 13.31 4.15 23.30
CA CYS A 163 12.02 4.73 22.94
C CYS A 163 10.86 3.94 23.55
N SER A 164 9.86 4.65 24.07
CA SER A 164 8.58 4.05 24.46
C SER A 164 7.79 3.59 23.24
N GLN A 165 7.97 4.28 22.11
CA GLN A 165 7.45 3.90 20.81
C GLN A 165 8.43 4.38 19.71
N CYS A 166 9.10 3.44 19.08
CA CYS A 166 9.83 3.65 17.83
C CYS A 166 8.98 3.14 16.67
N VAL A 167 9.21 3.73 15.49
CA VAL A 167 8.73 3.19 14.23
C VAL A 167 9.90 2.58 13.48
N LEU A 168 9.83 1.27 13.26
CA LEU A 168 10.72 0.56 12.34
C LEU A 168 10.08 0.53 10.96
N GLN A 169 10.77 1.04 9.95
CA GLN A 169 10.35 1.00 8.55
C GLN A 169 11.15 -0.09 7.84
N TRP A 170 10.46 -1.13 7.38
CA TRP A 170 10.96 -1.99 6.32
C TRP A 170 10.68 -1.32 4.98
N ARG A 171 11.69 -1.31 4.11
CA ARG A 171 11.57 -0.97 2.69
C ARG A 171 12.08 -2.15 1.87
N TRP A 172 11.35 -2.50 0.82
CA TRP A 172 11.82 -3.38 -0.23
C TRP A 172 11.87 -2.61 -1.55
N HIS A 173 13.08 -2.41 -2.04
CA HIS A 173 13.34 -1.93 -3.38
C HIS A 173 13.38 -3.15 -4.30
N ALA A 174 12.35 -3.32 -5.14
CA ALA A 174 12.32 -4.37 -6.14
C ALA A 174 13.51 -4.26 -7.12
N GLY A 175 13.72 -5.28 -7.94
CA GLY A 175 14.88 -5.33 -8.84
C GLY A 175 14.60 -6.04 -10.15
N ASN A 176 13.35 -6.03 -10.61
CA ASN A 176 12.92 -6.73 -11.82
C ASN A 176 12.67 -5.79 -13.01
N ASN A 177 12.58 -4.48 -12.82
CA ASN A 177 12.41 -3.55 -13.93
C ASN A 177 13.76 -3.31 -14.63
N TYR A 178 13.74 -3.24 -15.95
CA TYR A 178 14.87 -2.71 -16.72
C TYR A 178 14.90 -1.19 -16.60
N GLY A 179 16.08 -0.63 -16.38
CA GLY A 179 16.31 0.80 -16.37
C GLY A 179 17.76 1.11 -16.67
N VAL A 180 18.21 2.29 -16.26
CA VAL A 180 19.55 2.80 -16.59
C VAL A 180 20.27 3.15 -15.29
N ASP A 181 21.54 2.75 -15.19
CA ASP A 181 22.40 3.10 -14.05
C ASP A 181 22.96 4.53 -14.15
N PRO A 182 23.63 5.07 -13.12
CA PRO A 182 24.19 6.42 -13.16
C PRO A 182 25.23 6.65 -14.28
N SER A 183 25.80 5.59 -14.86
CA SER A 183 26.74 5.69 -15.98
C SER A 183 26.05 5.74 -17.35
N GLY A 184 24.72 5.62 -17.39
CA GLY A 184 23.96 5.58 -18.64
C GLY A 184 23.82 4.17 -19.22
N ARG A 185 24.30 3.12 -18.53
CA ARG A 185 24.21 1.74 -18.99
C ARG A 185 22.88 1.12 -18.58
N GLY A 186 22.22 0.47 -19.53
CA GLY A 186 20.97 -0.25 -19.27
C GLY A 186 21.18 -1.56 -18.51
N CYS A 187 20.36 -1.82 -17.50
CA CYS A 187 20.41 -3.04 -16.69
C CYS A 187 19.08 -3.35 -15.99
N ILE A 188 18.87 -4.63 -15.67
CA ILE A 188 17.77 -5.08 -14.81
C ILE A 188 18.07 -4.66 -13.36
N GLY A 189 17.07 -4.09 -12.68
CA GLY A 189 17.18 -3.58 -11.31
C GLY A 189 17.79 -2.17 -11.23
N CYS A 190 18.05 -1.53 -12.36
CA CYS A 190 18.58 -0.17 -12.43
C CYS A 190 17.45 0.86 -12.64
N GLY A 191 17.72 2.12 -12.30
CA GLY A 191 16.70 3.18 -12.36
C GLY A 191 15.57 2.97 -11.35
N SER A 192 14.37 3.44 -11.69
CA SER A 192 13.19 3.32 -10.84
C SER A 192 12.71 1.87 -10.73
N GLN A 193 12.42 1.43 -9.51
CA GLN A 193 11.90 0.09 -9.21
C GLN A 193 10.65 0.22 -8.35
N GLU A 194 9.77 -0.78 -8.37
CA GLU A 194 8.63 -0.77 -7.43
C GLU A 194 9.14 -0.82 -5.98
N GLU A 195 8.54 -0.03 -5.11
CA GLU A 195 8.92 0.06 -3.70
C GLU A 195 7.79 -0.49 -2.83
N PHE A 196 8.13 -1.27 -1.81
CA PHE A 196 7.19 -1.75 -0.80
C PHE A 196 7.64 -1.36 0.59
N TYR A 197 6.69 -1.15 1.49
CA TYR A 197 6.99 -0.72 2.84
C TYR A 197 6.19 -1.48 3.91
N GLY A 198 6.70 -1.42 5.13
CA GLY A 198 5.95 -1.79 6.33
C GLY A 198 6.49 -1.06 7.54
N CYS A 199 5.64 -0.28 8.22
CA CYS A 199 5.97 0.35 9.49
C CYS A 199 5.51 -0.52 10.66
N ALA A 200 6.40 -0.83 11.59
CA ALA A 200 6.11 -1.55 12.83
C ALA A 200 6.39 -0.66 14.05
N ASP A 201 5.48 -0.67 15.01
CA ASP A 201 5.64 0.04 16.29
C ASP A 201 6.33 -0.89 17.29
N ILE A 202 7.49 -0.48 17.81
CA ILE A 202 8.30 -1.27 18.75
C ILE A 202 8.72 -0.41 19.95
N THR A 203 9.06 -1.03 21.07
CA THR A 203 9.74 -0.33 22.18
C THR A 203 11.18 -0.81 22.32
N ILE A 204 12.07 0.09 22.72
CA ILE A 204 13.49 -0.21 22.99
C ILE A 204 13.84 0.36 24.37
N SER A 205 14.26 -0.51 25.29
CA SER A 205 14.63 -0.16 26.67
C SER A 205 16.11 -0.43 26.97
N GLY A 206 16.70 0.36 27.86
CA GLY A 206 18.10 0.23 28.29
C GLY A 206 18.31 -0.72 29.48
N ASN A 207 17.30 -0.89 30.33
CA ASN A 207 17.36 -1.79 31.48
C ASN A 207 16.85 -3.18 31.08
N GLY A 208 17.44 -4.24 31.62
CA GLY A 208 17.14 -5.65 31.32
C GLY A 208 15.68 -6.12 31.43
N GLN A 209 14.73 -5.22 31.64
CA GLN A 209 13.31 -5.40 31.39
C GLN A 209 13.07 -5.56 29.88
N THR A 210 13.20 -6.79 29.39
CA THR A 210 12.28 -7.24 28.35
C THR A 210 10.90 -7.10 28.97
N HIS A 211 10.16 -6.05 28.65
CA HIS A 211 8.71 -6.19 28.69
C HIS A 211 8.44 -7.29 27.66
N SER A 212 8.19 -8.53 28.12
CA SER A 212 7.55 -9.55 27.30
C SER A 212 6.51 -8.85 26.45
N PRO A 213 6.36 -9.18 25.15
CA PRO A 213 5.35 -8.55 24.32
C PRO A 213 4.11 -8.49 25.17
N VAL A 214 3.59 -7.28 25.41
CA VAL A 214 2.35 -7.15 26.14
C VAL A 214 1.34 -7.80 25.21
N VAL A 215 1.19 -9.11 25.36
CA VAL A 215 -0.08 -9.78 25.17
C VAL A 215 -0.92 -9.00 26.16
N ILE A 216 -1.60 -7.97 25.65
CA ILE A 216 -2.85 -7.57 26.25
C ILE A 216 -3.64 -8.88 26.13
N GLN A 217 -3.56 -9.70 27.17
CA GLN A 217 -4.51 -10.79 27.34
C GLN A 217 -5.84 -10.09 27.16
N PRO A 218 -6.74 -10.61 26.30
CA PRO A 218 -8.06 -10.04 26.23
C PRO A 218 -8.53 -9.99 27.68
N THR A 219 -8.71 -8.78 28.21
CA THR A 219 -9.61 -8.60 29.32
C THR A 219 -10.84 -9.32 28.85
N LYS A 220 -11.19 -10.41 29.55
CA LYS A 220 -12.48 -11.06 29.36
C LYS A 220 -13.47 -9.91 29.38
N ILE A 221 -13.98 -9.53 28.22
CA ILE A 221 -15.25 -8.85 28.16
C ILE A 221 -16.15 -9.89 28.78
N VAL A 222 -16.48 -9.68 30.05
CA VAL A 222 -17.60 -10.34 30.70
C VAL A 222 -18.74 -10.06 29.75
N THR A 223 -19.06 -11.06 28.94
CA THR A 223 -20.27 -11.08 28.15
C THR A 223 -21.35 -11.17 29.21
N GLN A 224 -21.87 -10.02 29.64
CA GLN A 224 -23.15 -10.01 30.31
C GLN A 224 -24.13 -10.56 29.26
N GLN A 225 -24.52 -11.82 29.45
CA GLN A 225 -25.69 -12.38 28.80
C GLN A 225 -26.86 -11.42 29.03
N PRO A 226 -27.60 -11.00 28.00
CA PRO A 226 -28.96 -10.58 28.22
C PRO A 226 -29.74 -11.81 28.72
N SER A 227 -30.15 -11.78 29.99
CA SER A 227 -31.09 -12.74 30.55
C SER A 227 -32.46 -12.54 29.89
N ILE A 228 -32.78 -13.37 28.89
CA ILE A 228 -34.16 -13.60 28.48
C ILE A 228 -34.47 -15.07 28.72
N THR A 229 -35.08 -15.32 29.87
CA THR A 229 -35.58 -16.62 30.29
C THR A 229 -36.83 -16.94 29.49
N PHE A 230 -36.72 -17.78 28.46
CA PHE A 230 -37.90 -18.37 27.82
C PHE A 230 -38.45 -19.48 28.73
N ARG A 231 -39.70 -19.33 29.16
CA ARG A 231 -40.47 -20.39 29.85
C ARG A 231 -40.80 -21.51 28.86
N PRO A 232 -40.83 -22.78 29.28
CA PRO A 232 -41.21 -23.89 28.41
C PRO A 232 -42.70 -23.82 28.07
N ILE A 233 -43.02 -23.89 26.78
CA ILE A 233 -44.39 -23.97 26.27
C ILE A 233 -44.92 -25.39 26.51
N GLN A 234 -46.11 -25.47 27.10
CA GLN A 234 -46.82 -26.72 27.39
C GLN A 234 -47.19 -27.46 26.10
N THR A 235 -46.97 -28.77 26.10
CA THR A 235 -47.46 -29.73 25.11
C THR A 235 -48.99 -29.77 25.11
N PHE A 236 -49.61 -29.39 23.99
CA PHE A 236 -51.02 -29.69 23.72
C PHE A 236 -51.13 -31.04 22.97
N LYS A 237 -52.12 -31.84 23.40
CA LYS A 237 -52.45 -33.18 22.88
C LYS A 237 -52.86 -33.16 21.39
N PRO A 238 -52.72 -34.28 20.67
CA PRO A 238 -53.09 -34.34 19.26
C PRO A 238 -54.61 -34.37 19.09
N PHE A 239 -55.12 -33.61 18.11
CA PHE A 239 -56.50 -33.73 17.65
C PHE A 239 -56.54 -34.18 16.19
N VAL A 240 -57.57 -34.97 15.92
CA VAL A 240 -57.73 -35.97 14.86
C VAL A 240 -58.00 -35.33 13.49
N THR A 241 -57.48 -35.97 12.45
CA THR A 241 -57.71 -35.73 11.02
C THR A 241 -59.19 -35.81 10.65
N ASN A 242 -59.71 -34.87 9.84
CA ASN A 242 -60.77 -35.17 8.87
C ASN A 242 -60.89 -34.12 7.74
N ALA A 243 -61.12 -34.67 6.53
CA ALA A 243 -61.65 -34.09 5.29
C ALA A 243 -60.73 -33.25 4.37
N PRO A 244 -60.74 -33.51 3.04
CA PRO A 244 -60.00 -32.76 2.04
C PRO A 244 -60.82 -31.56 1.54
N VAL A 245 -60.20 -30.37 1.47
CA VAL A 245 -60.83 -29.18 0.87
C VAL A 245 -60.03 -28.71 -0.36
N GLN A 246 -60.65 -28.96 -1.51
CA GLN A 246 -60.60 -28.31 -2.81
C GLN A 246 -59.39 -27.43 -3.18
N THR A 247 -58.71 -27.85 -4.25
CA THR A 247 -57.80 -27.04 -5.05
C THR A 247 -58.51 -25.81 -5.63
N ALA A 248 -58.18 -24.62 -5.13
CA ALA A 248 -58.50 -23.36 -5.79
C ALA A 248 -57.52 -23.07 -6.94
N ARG A 249 -58.07 -22.48 -8.02
CA ARG A 249 -57.46 -22.19 -9.32
C ARG A 249 -56.10 -21.48 -9.27
N PRO A 250 -55.28 -21.59 -10.35
CA PRO A 250 -54.10 -20.77 -10.52
C PRO A 250 -54.51 -19.30 -10.65
N VAL A 251 -53.92 -18.45 -9.80
CA VAL A 251 -53.99 -16.98 -9.95
C VAL A 251 -53.25 -16.60 -11.23
N GLN A 252 -53.89 -15.80 -12.09
CA GLN A 252 -53.29 -15.27 -13.30
C GLN A 252 -52.02 -14.48 -12.96
N THR A 253 -50.90 -14.89 -13.55
CA THR A 253 -49.66 -14.11 -13.56
C THR A 253 -49.93 -12.77 -14.22
N ALA A 254 -49.73 -11.69 -13.46
CA ALA A 254 -49.75 -10.33 -13.98
C ALA A 254 -48.71 -10.17 -15.10
N ARG A 255 -49.10 -9.38 -16.12
CA ARG A 255 -48.28 -9.06 -17.30
C ARG A 255 -46.90 -8.49 -16.90
N PRO A 256 -45.87 -8.70 -17.73
CA PRO A 256 -44.58 -8.05 -17.54
C PRO A 256 -44.77 -6.54 -17.62
N VAL A 257 -44.36 -5.82 -16.57
CA VAL A 257 -44.20 -4.37 -16.61
C VAL A 257 -43.13 -4.06 -17.65
N GLN A 258 -43.47 -3.24 -18.65
CA GLN A 258 -42.52 -2.76 -19.64
C GLN A 258 -41.40 -2.00 -18.92
N THR A 259 -40.19 -2.53 -18.98
CA THR A 259 -38.98 -1.79 -18.64
C THR A 259 -38.92 -0.52 -19.46
N ALA A 260 -38.92 0.62 -18.77
CA ALA A 260 -38.68 1.92 -19.38
C ALA A 260 -37.38 1.88 -20.18
N LYS A 261 -37.40 2.49 -21.37
CA LYS A 261 -36.24 2.63 -22.25
C LYS A 261 -35.06 3.23 -21.46
N PRO A 262 -33.81 2.80 -21.75
CA PRO A 262 -32.64 3.39 -21.11
C PRO A 262 -32.62 4.89 -21.42
N VAL A 263 -32.63 5.71 -20.36
CA VAL A 263 -32.33 7.14 -20.45
C VAL A 263 -30.93 7.25 -21.01
N GLN A 264 -30.79 7.91 -22.16
CA GLN A 264 -29.49 8.21 -22.76
C GLN A 264 -28.64 8.93 -21.72
N THR A 265 -27.57 8.29 -21.29
CA THR A 265 -26.50 8.94 -20.55
C THR A 265 -26.05 10.14 -21.38
N ALA A 266 -26.19 11.33 -20.81
CA ALA A 266 -25.67 12.54 -21.38
C ALA A 266 -24.18 12.33 -21.72
N ARG A 267 -23.78 12.88 -22.88
CA ARG A 267 -22.40 12.85 -23.38
C ARG A 267 -21.41 13.20 -22.26
N PRO A 268 -20.18 12.64 -22.29
CA PRO A 268 -19.16 13.02 -21.33
C PRO A 268 -19.03 14.54 -21.31
N ILE A 269 -19.11 15.12 -20.12
CA ILE A 269 -18.80 16.53 -19.88
C ILE A 269 -17.40 16.74 -20.45
N GLN A 270 -17.32 17.50 -21.56
CA GLN A 270 -16.05 17.98 -22.07
C GLN A 270 -15.37 18.69 -20.90
N THR A 271 -14.23 18.16 -20.46
CA THR A 271 -13.28 18.92 -19.65
C THR A 271 -13.13 20.28 -20.32
N VAL A 272 -13.59 21.31 -19.63
CA VAL A 272 -13.53 22.70 -20.07
C VAL A 272 -12.07 22.96 -20.41
N ARG A 273 -11.76 23.12 -21.70
CA ARG A 273 -10.48 23.67 -22.13
C ARG A 273 -10.32 24.99 -21.37
N PRO A 274 -9.21 25.23 -20.66
CA PRO A 274 -8.88 26.61 -20.36
C PRO A 274 -8.61 27.27 -21.71
N VAL A 275 -9.59 28.05 -22.18
CA VAL A 275 -9.38 28.98 -23.29
C VAL A 275 -8.46 30.06 -22.73
N ILE A 276 -7.15 29.82 -22.83
CA ILE A 276 -6.15 30.85 -22.62
C ILE A 276 -6.20 31.72 -23.88
N THR A 277 -7.09 32.70 -23.90
CA THR A 277 -6.96 33.86 -24.78
C THR A 277 -5.75 34.66 -24.27
N ALA A 278 -4.55 34.27 -24.70
CA ALA A 278 -3.34 35.06 -24.48
C ALA A 278 -2.55 35.21 -25.78
N ARG A 279 -2.13 36.45 -26.03
CA ARG A 279 -1.13 36.89 -27.01
C ARG A 279 0.13 36.00 -26.96
N PRO A 280 0.97 35.98 -28.02
CA PRO A 280 2.08 35.04 -28.15
C PRO A 280 3.20 35.33 -27.13
N GLY A 281 3.07 34.76 -25.94
CA GLY A 281 4.18 34.51 -25.03
C GLY A 281 4.78 33.14 -25.37
N THR A 282 6.11 33.03 -25.31
CA THR A 282 6.81 31.78 -25.58
C THR A 282 6.46 30.77 -24.48
N ILE A 283 5.67 29.75 -24.80
CA ILE A 283 5.39 28.64 -23.89
C ILE A 283 6.62 27.74 -23.87
N THR A 284 7.24 27.56 -22.70
CA THR A 284 8.31 26.58 -22.50
C THR A 284 7.72 25.32 -21.87
N CYS A 285 8.04 24.17 -22.45
CA CYS A 285 7.58 22.88 -21.95
C CYS A 285 8.74 21.93 -21.75
N LYS A 286 8.70 21.18 -20.65
CA LYS A 286 9.70 20.16 -20.32
C LYS A 286 9.03 18.92 -19.77
N ALA A 287 9.63 17.77 -20.08
CA ALA A 287 9.23 16.50 -19.49
C ALA A 287 9.45 16.53 -17.97
N ILE A 288 8.54 15.91 -17.23
CA ILE A 288 8.57 15.84 -15.77
C ILE A 288 8.48 14.40 -15.26
N ASN A 289 8.67 14.26 -13.95
CA ASN A 289 8.54 13.00 -13.22
C ASN A 289 9.46 11.92 -13.80
N TYR A 290 8.92 10.72 -14.06
CA TYR A 290 9.63 9.60 -14.67
C TYR A 290 10.37 9.95 -15.97
N TRP A 291 9.92 10.99 -16.67
CA TRP A 291 10.45 11.37 -17.97
C TRP A 291 11.39 12.57 -17.96
N ALA A 292 11.66 13.16 -16.80
CA ALA A 292 12.51 14.33 -16.68
C ALA A 292 13.92 14.04 -17.22
N GLY A 293 14.42 14.92 -18.10
CA GLY A 293 15.76 14.81 -18.70
C GLY A 293 15.86 13.86 -19.90
N VAL A 294 14.76 13.23 -20.33
CA VAL A 294 14.73 12.44 -21.57
C VAL A 294 14.55 13.41 -22.75
N VAL A 295 15.62 13.67 -23.50
CA VAL A 295 15.65 14.63 -24.63
C VAL A 295 14.49 14.44 -25.60
N ALA A 296 14.19 13.19 -25.97
CA ALA A 296 13.09 12.88 -26.88
C ALA A 296 11.72 13.28 -26.30
N LEU A 297 11.52 13.16 -24.98
CA LEU A 297 10.26 13.56 -24.36
C LEU A 297 10.20 15.05 -24.07
N ASP A 298 11.32 15.72 -23.80
CA ASP A 298 11.37 17.19 -23.75
C ASP A 298 10.95 17.81 -25.10
N GLN A 299 11.43 17.22 -26.21
CA GLN A 299 11.02 17.60 -27.57
C GLN A 299 9.53 17.32 -27.81
N TRP A 300 9.05 16.14 -27.41
CA TRP A 300 7.64 15.80 -27.51
C TRP A 300 6.74 16.78 -26.72
N CYS A 301 7.10 17.11 -25.47
CA CYS A 301 6.39 18.09 -24.66
C CYS A 301 6.37 19.47 -25.33
N THR A 302 7.49 19.89 -25.95
CA THR A 302 7.55 21.14 -26.71
C THR A 302 6.55 21.15 -27.86
N VAL A 303 6.48 20.07 -28.64
CA VAL A 303 5.58 19.93 -29.79
C VAL A 303 4.11 19.88 -29.37
N GLU A 304 3.76 19.14 -28.32
CA GLU A 304 2.39 19.05 -27.83
C GLU A 304 1.88 20.37 -27.27
N CYS A 305 2.74 21.11 -26.57
CA CYS A 305 2.40 22.44 -26.06
C CYS A 305 2.08 23.45 -27.14
N GLN A 306 2.79 23.42 -28.26
CA GLN A 306 2.48 24.26 -29.42
C GLN A 306 1.09 23.95 -30.00
N LYS A 307 0.59 22.74 -29.82
CA LYS A 307 -0.78 22.33 -30.18
C LYS A 307 -1.82 22.68 -29.10
N GLY A 308 -1.41 23.32 -28.01
CA GLY A 308 -2.25 23.62 -26.86
C GLY A 308 -2.54 22.42 -25.96
N ASN A 309 -1.74 21.34 -26.06
CA ASN A 309 -1.86 20.15 -25.23
C ASN A 309 -0.72 20.10 -24.21
N CYS A 310 -1.05 20.07 -22.91
CA CYS A 310 -0.09 19.98 -21.83
C CYS A 310 -0.50 18.85 -20.87
N PRO A 311 -0.08 17.60 -21.10
CA PRO A 311 -0.42 16.48 -20.24
C PRO A 311 0.29 16.60 -18.88
N PRO A 312 -0.43 16.82 -17.76
CA PRO A 312 0.18 17.15 -16.46
C PRO A 312 0.94 15.98 -15.81
N SER A 313 0.80 14.75 -16.33
CA SER A 313 1.57 13.58 -15.89
C SER A 313 2.93 13.45 -16.58
N ALA A 314 3.14 14.17 -17.69
CA ALA A 314 4.33 14.02 -18.53
C ALA A 314 5.05 15.34 -18.79
N CYS A 315 4.35 16.48 -18.83
CA CYS A 315 4.91 17.78 -19.16
C CYS A 315 4.59 18.85 -18.10
N SER A 316 5.57 19.70 -17.80
CA SER A 316 5.36 21.01 -17.15
C SER A 316 5.45 22.10 -18.20
N CYS A 317 4.46 22.99 -18.21
CA CYS A 317 4.29 24.00 -19.23
C CYS A 317 4.21 25.37 -18.56
N GLN A 318 5.14 26.27 -18.89
CA GLN A 318 5.22 27.62 -18.34
C GLN A 318 5.10 28.65 -19.47
N VAL A 319 4.34 29.70 -19.23
CA VAL A 319 4.32 30.86 -20.14
C VAL A 319 5.48 31.77 -19.73
N VAL A 320 6.52 31.87 -20.55
CA VAL A 320 7.62 32.80 -20.29
C VAL A 320 7.20 34.17 -20.82
N GLY A 321 7.00 35.11 -19.89
CA GLY A 321 6.60 36.48 -20.19
C GLY A 321 5.56 37.00 -19.21
N ARG A 322 5.98 37.31 -17.98
CA ARG A 322 5.49 38.36 -17.09
C ARG A 322 6.50 38.59 -15.99
#